data_AF-A0A3M6QDD0-F1
#
_entry.id   AF-A0A3M6QDD0-F1
#
_cell.length_a   1.000
_cell.length_b   1.000
_cell.length_c   1.000
_cell.angle_alpha   90.00
_cell.angle_beta   90.00
_cell.angle_gamma   90.00
#
_symmetry.space_group_name_H-M   'P 1'
#
loop_
_entity.id
_entity.type
_entity.pdbx_description
1 polymer ?
#
loop_
_entity_poly.entity_id
_entity_poly.type
_entity_poly.pdbx_seq_one_letter_code
_entity_poly.pdbx_strand_id
1 'polypeptide(L)'
;MLSLQDTAYELIQSGAQKLEFRMRWRNGPCMAYIYRSGRVKELSACMKLGAPIFGTPGETGRLAEEMRPGNRASVAEYLLPTQERTNS
;
A
#
# COMPACT_ATOMS: atom_id res chain seq x y z
N MET A 1 -8.67 9.93 -1.45
CA MET A 1 -7.99 10.05 -0.14
C MET A 1 -7.50 8.67 0.26
N LEU A 2 -6.38 8.58 0.95
CA LEU A 2 -5.82 7.35 1.50
C LEU A 2 -5.73 7.46 3.01
N SER A 3 -6.10 6.39 3.71
CA SER A 3 -5.95 6.28 5.16
C SER A 3 -4.76 5.37 5.44
N LEU A 4 -3.79 5.86 6.21
CA LEU A 4 -2.56 5.14 6.56
C LEU A 4 -2.38 5.08 8.08
N GLN A 5 -1.89 3.95 8.56
CA GLN A 5 -1.35 3.84 9.93
C GLN A 5 -0.04 4.64 10.03
N ASP A 6 0.34 5.01 11.26
CA ASP A 6 1.51 5.86 11.51
C ASP A 6 2.80 5.28 10.90
N THR A 7 3.00 3.97 11.05
CA THR A 7 4.19 3.29 10.53
C THR A 7 4.26 3.36 9.00
N ALA A 8 3.14 3.15 8.30
CA ALA A 8 3.09 3.25 6.84
C ALA A 8 3.34 4.69 6.35
N TYR A 9 2.81 5.69 7.10
CA TYR A 9 3.06 7.09 6.82
C TYR A 9 4.55 7.44 6.95
N GLU A 10 5.19 7.05 8.04
CA GLU A 10 6.63 7.30 8.29
C GLU A 10 7.53 6.63 7.24
N LEU A 11 7.16 5.43 6.79
CA LEU A 11 7.87 4.71 5.72
C LEU A 11 7.77 5.42 4.37
N ILE A 12 6.62 5.98 4.03
CA ILE A 12 6.45 6.77 2.80
C ILE A 12 7.20 8.10 2.93
N GLN A 13 7.09 8.77 4.08
CA GLN A 13 7.74 10.06 4.31
C GLN A 13 9.27 9.96 4.24
N SER A 14 9.86 8.88 4.77
CA SER A 14 11.30 8.61 4.69
C SER A 14 11.77 8.16 3.30
N GLY A 15 10.85 7.85 2.37
CA GLY A 15 11.16 7.32 1.04
C GLY A 15 11.54 5.83 1.04
N ALA A 16 11.48 5.16 2.19
CA ALA A 16 11.71 3.72 2.32
C ALA A 16 10.60 2.90 1.64
N GLN A 17 9.37 3.42 1.61
CA GLN A 17 8.26 2.84 0.87
C GLN A 17 7.81 3.77 -0.26
N LYS A 18 7.99 3.33 -1.50
CA LYS A 18 7.66 4.10 -2.71
C LYS A 18 6.37 3.65 -3.40
N LEU A 19 5.85 2.48 -3.01
CA LEU A 19 4.63 1.89 -3.53
C LEU A 19 3.59 1.75 -2.42
N GLU A 20 2.33 1.94 -2.79
CA GLU A 20 1.16 1.72 -1.94
C GLU A 20 0.32 0.58 -2.53
N PHE A 21 0.04 -0.45 -1.73
CA PHE A 21 -0.63 -1.66 -2.19
C PHE A 21 -2.12 -1.61 -1.87
N ARG A 22 -2.96 -1.88 -2.89
CA ARG A 22 -4.43 -1.83 -2.77
C ARG A 22 -5.07 -2.94 -3.59
N MET A 23 -6.10 -3.58 -3.04
CA MET A 23 -6.87 -4.60 -3.77
C MET A 23 -7.61 -4.03 -4.99
N ARG A 24 -8.06 -2.77 -4.90
CA ARG A 24 -8.77 -2.05 -5.96
C ARG A 24 -8.25 -0.63 -6.00
N TRP A 25 -8.04 -0.12 -7.21
CA TRP A 25 -7.59 1.24 -7.42
C TRP A 25 -8.20 1.83 -8.70
N ARG A 26 -8.25 3.16 -8.76
CA ARG A 26 -8.69 3.86 -9.97
C ARG A 26 -7.60 3.83 -11.05
N ASN A 27 -8.00 3.93 -12.30
CA ASN A 27 -7.05 4.05 -13.41
C ASN A 27 -6.37 5.42 -13.42
N GLY A 28 -5.12 5.42 -13.90
CA GLY A 28 -4.34 6.61 -14.20
C GLY A 28 -3.61 7.26 -13.00
N PRO A 29 -2.68 8.19 -13.28
CA PRO A 29 -1.99 8.98 -12.26
C PRO A 29 -2.95 9.86 -11.48
N CYS A 30 -2.65 10.14 -10.21
CA CYS A 30 -3.53 10.97 -9.41
C CYS A 30 -2.88 11.63 -8.20
N MET A 31 -3.55 12.64 -7.66
CA MET A 31 -3.23 13.22 -6.35
C MET A 31 -4.03 12.51 -5.25
N ALA A 32 -3.35 12.10 -4.19
CA ALA A 32 -3.94 11.46 -3.02
C ALA A 32 -3.63 12.27 -1.77
N TYR A 33 -4.68 12.74 -1.08
CA TYR A 33 -4.58 13.27 0.28
C TYR A 33 -4.45 12.12 1.27
N ILE A 34 -3.54 12.25 2.24
CA ILE A 34 -3.21 11.24 3.24
C ILE A 34 -3.81 11.63 4.58
N TYR A 35 -4.73 10.80 5.03
CA TYR A 35 -5.26 10.80 6.38
C TYR A 35 -4.46 9.80 7.23
N ARG A 36 -3.92 10.25 8.36
CA ARG A 36 -3.34 9.35 9.35
C ARG A 36 -4.45 8.81 10.23
N SER A 37 -4.55 7.48 10.32
CA SER A 37 -5.57 6.78 11.11
C SER A 37 -5.03 6.14 12.39
N GLY A 38 -3.75 6.35 12.68
CA GLY A 38 -3.10 5.85 13.87
C GLY A 38 -3.40 6.72 15.10
N ARG A 39 -2.35 7.07 15.84
CA ARG A 39 -2.45 7.93 17.03
C ARG A 39 -2.92 9.33 16.67
N VAL A 40 -2.36 9.88 15.59
CA VAL A 40 -2.75 11.18 15.05
C VAL A 40 -3.85 10.94 14.01
N LYS A 41 -5.01 11.57 14.19
CA LYS A 41 -6.24 11.34 13.42
C LYS A 41 -6.58 12.52 12.53
N GLU A 42 -5.71 12.85 11.59
CA GLU A 42 -5.80 14.08 10.81
C GLU A 42 -5.38 13.89 9.35
N LEU A 43 -5.66 14.90 8.52
CA LEU A 43 -5.09 15.00 7.18
C LEU A 43 -3.68 15.61 7.27
N SER A 44 -2.64 14.81 7.05
CA SER A 44 -1.25 15.24 7.32
C SER A 44 -0.41 15.49 6.07
N ALA A 45 -0.80 14.95 4.91
CA ALA A 45 0.00 15.09 3.69
C ALA A 45 -0.82 14.95 2.41
N CYS A 46 -0.15 15.19 1.30
CA CYS A 46 -0.63 14.78 -0.02
C CYS A 46 0.53 14.18 -0.82
N MET A 47 0.23 13.25 -1.71
CA MET A 47 1.21 12.64 -2.61
C MET A 47 0.68 12.50 -4.03
N LYS A 48 1.59 12.69 -4.99
CA LYS A 48 1.34 12.41 -6.40
C LYS A 48 1.68 10.95 -6.67
N LEU A 49 0.67 10.18 -7.05
CA LEU A 49 0.80 8.80 -7.48
C LEU A 49 0.92 8.73 -9.00
N GLY A 50 1.86 7.92 -9.47
CA GLY A 50 1.99 7.56 -10.88
C GLY A 50 0.84 6.66 -11.37
N ALA A 51 0.97 6.17 -12.59
CA ALA A 51 0.03 5.18 -13.11
C ALA A 51 0.07 3.90 -12.24
N PRO A 52 -1.09 3.26 -11.98
CA PRO A 52 -1.12 2.02 -11.22
C PRO A 52 -0.41 0.89 -11.97
N ILE A 53 0.25 0.03 -11.21
CA ILE A 53 0.76 -1.26 -11.69
C ILE A 53 -0.26 -2.31 -11.25
N PHE A 54 -0.82 -3.05 -12.21
CA PHE A 54 -1.74 -4.15 -11.93
C PHE A 54 -1.00 -5.47 -12.03
N GLY A 55 -1.36 -6.40 -11.15
CA GLY A 55 -0.80 -7.73 -11.12
C GLY A 55 -1.53 -8.63 -10.14
N THR A 56 -1.15 -9.89 -10.12
CA THR A 56 -1.59 -10.88 -9.14
C THR A 56 -1.02 -10.59 -7.75
N PRO A 57 -1.58 -11.18 -6.67
CA PRO A 57 -1.00 -11.08 -5.33
C PRO A 57 0.47 -11.52 -5.27
N GLY A 58 0.84 -12.57 -6.01
CA GLY A 58 2.22 -13.07 -6.06
C GLY A 58 3.20 -12.09 -6.73
N GLU A 59 2.82 -11.51 -7.87
CA GLU A 59 3.61 -10.48 -8.56
C GLU A 59 3.77 -9.23 -7.70
N THR A 60 2.68 -8.80 -7.06
CA THR A 60 2.69 -7.63 -6.18
C THR A 60 3.53 -7.88 -4.92
N GLY A 61 3.47 -9.09 -4.36
CA GLY A 61 4.34 -9.49 -3.25
C GLY A 61 5.82 -9.51 -3.62
N ARG A 62 6.18 -9.87 -4.87
CA ARG A 62 7.57 -9.77 -5.33
C ARG A 62 8.04 -8.30 -5.36
N LEU A 63 7.24 -7.38 -5.88
CA LEU A 63 7.56 -5.94 -5.84
C LEU A 63 7.69 -5.41 -4.41
N ALA A 64 6.85 -5.91 -3.50
CA ALA A 64 6.95 -5.57 -2.08
C ALA A 64 8.28 -6.01 -1.46
N GLU A 65 8.77 -7.21 -1.81
CA GLU A 65 10.07 -7.73 -1.36
C GLU A 65 11.25 -6.90 -1.87
N GLU A 66 11.24 -6.55 -3.16
CA GLU A 66 12.29 -5.75 -3.80
C GLU A 66 12.37 -4.34 -3.20
N MET A 67 11.21 -3.76 -2.87
CA MET A 67 11.13 -2.47 -2.20
C MET A 67 11.56 -2.56 -0.73
N ARG A 68 11.10 -3.59 0.00
CA ARG A 68 11.41 -3.82 1.40
C ARG A 68 11.51 -5.32 1.69
N PRO A 69 12.71 -5.85 1.95
CA PRO A 69 12.89 -7.25 2.29
C PRO A 69 12.02 -7.70 3.47
N GLY A 70 11.44 -8.89 3.37
CA GLY A 70 10.51 -9.47 4.35
C GLY A 70 9.05 -9.02 4.19
N ASN A 71 8.73 -8.17 3.22
CA ASN A 71 7.38 -7.63 3.04
C ASN A 71 6.51 -8.44 2.04
N ARG A 72 7.08 -9.45 1.38
CA ARG A 72 6.35 -10.25 0.38
C ARG A 72 5.07 -10.89 0.92
N ALA A 73 5.20 -11.69 1.97
CA ALA A 73 4.14 -12.57 2.43
C ALA A 73 2.93 -11.76 2.91
N SER A 74 3.16 -10.75 3.73
CA SER A 74 2.11 -9.88 4.26
C SER A 74 1.35 -9.13 3.17
N VAL A 75 2.04 -8.63 2.13
CA VAL A 75 1.39 -7.94 1.01
C VAL A 75 0.61 -8.92 0.13
N ALA A 76 1.18 -10.08 -0.20
CA ALA A 76 0.50 -11.08 -1.00
C ALA A 76 -0.80 -11.55 -0.30
N GLU A 77 -0.72 -11.87 0.98
CA GLU A 77 -1.86 -12.30 1.80
C GLU A 77 -2.95 -11.22 1.88
N TYR A 78 -2.57 -9.96 2.13
CA TYR A 78 -3.51 -8.84 2.17
C TYR A 78 -4.33 -8.69 0.87
N LEU A 79 -3.70 -9.00 -0.27
CA LEU A 79 -4.30 -8.87 -1.60
C LEU A 79 -5.11 -10.08 -2.04
N LEU A 80 -5.04 -11.21 -1.33
CA LEU A 80 -5.87 -12.38 -1.63
C LEU A 80 -7.37 -12.02 -1.54
N PRO A 81 -8.22 -12.55 -2.43
CA PRO A 81 -9.67 -12.48 -2.26
C PRO A 81 -10.10 -13.07 -0.91
N THR A 82 -11.19 -12.55 -0.33
CA THR A 82 -11.67 -12.96 1.01
C THR A 82 -11.91 -14.47 1.15
N GLN A 83 -12.24 -15.17 0.07
CA GLN A 83 -12.49 -16.62 0.07
C GLN A 83 -11.22 -17.47 0.26
N GLU A 84 -10.03 -16.91 -0.01
CA GLU A 84 -8.76 -17.64 0.03
C GLU A 84 -7.98 -17.40 1.34
N ARG A 85 -8.39 -16.43 2.17
CA ARG A 85 -7.71 -16.09 3.44
C ARG A 85 -8.08 -16.97 4.63
N THR A 86 -9.18 -17.71 4.55
CA THR A 86 -9.68 -18.56 5.66
C THR A 86 -9.11 -19.97 5.68
N ASN A 87 -8.28 -20.33 4.70
CA ASN A 87 -7.75 -21.69 4.52
C ASN A 87 -6.23 -21.78 4.75
N SER A 88 -5.62 -20.77 5.39
CA SER A 88 -4.17 -20.68 5.65
C SER A 88 -3.88 -20.64 7.14
#